data_AF-W1ES04-F1
#
_entry.id   AF-W1ES04-F1
#
_cell.length_a   1.000
_cell.length_b   1.000
_cell.length_c   1.000
_cell.angle_alpha   90.00
_cell.angle_beta   90.00
_cell.angle_gamma   90.00
#
_symmetry.space_group_name_H-M   'P 1'
#
loop_
_entity.id
_entity.type
_entity.pdbx_description
1 polymer ?
#
loop_
_entity_poly.entity_id
_entity_poly.type
_entity_poly.pdbx_seq_one_letter_code
_entity_poly.pdbx_strand_id
1 'polypeptide(L)' 'MDYVTTAERADENQAIRLPGHEFTTLLAENRRNGITVDDSVWAKIQAL' A
#
# COMPACT_ATOMS: atom_id res chain seq x y z
N MET A 1 13.58 12.11 -6.77
CA MET A 1 14.19 11.09 -5.87
C MET A 1 14.41 9.83 -6.71
N ASP A 2 15.08 9.98 -7.85
CA ASP A 2 15.03 9.03 -8.96
C ASP A 2 16.09 7.93 -8.85
N TYR A 3 17.08 8.11 -7.97
CA TYR A 3 18.26 7.25 -7.85
C TYR A 3 17.95 5.82 -7.39
N VAL A 4 16.90 5.62 -6.58
CA VAL A 4 16.59 4.31 -5.99
C VAL A 4 15.68 3.48 -6.91
N THR A 5 14.81 4.13 -7.69
CA THR A 5 13.90 3.44 -8.62
C THR A 5 14.58 2.97 -9.91
N THR A 6 15.74 3.55 -10.26
CA THR A 6 16.52 3.19 -11.45
C THR A 6 17.76 2.34 -11.14
N ALA A 7 17.98 1.97 -9.88
CA ALA A 7 19.10 1.12 -9.48
C ALA A 7 18.96 -0.30 -10.06
N GLU A 8 20.08 -0.94 -10.39
CA GLU A 8 20.09 -2.33 -10.85
C GLU A 8 19.52 -3.25 -9.77
N ARG A 9 18.51 -4.04 -10.13
CA ARG A 9 17.85 -4.96 -9.19
C ARG A 9 18.80 -6.11 -8.88
N ALA A 10 19.00 -6.41 -7.60
CA ALA A 10 19.71 -7.62 -7.20
C ALA A 10 18.92 -8.91 -7.53
N ASP A 11 17.59 -8.81 -7.65
CA ASP A 11 16.67 -9.86 -8.10
C ASP A 11 15.62 -9.24 -9.03
N GLU A 12 15.53 -9.72 -10.27
CA GLU A 12 14.63 -9.17 -11.29
C GLU A 12 13.14 -9.25 -10.90
N ASN A 13 12.77 -10.26 -10.10
CA ASN A 13 11.40 -10.48 -9.63
C ASN A 13 11.03 -9.62 -8.42
N GLN A 14 12.00 -9.01 -7.75
CA GLN A 14 11.75 -8.14 -6.60
C GLN A 14 11.62 -6.70 -7.04
N ALA A 15 10.40 -6.15 -6.94
CA ALA A 15 10.18 -4.73 -7.15
C ALA A 15 10.99 -3.91 -6.13
N ILE A 16 11.73 -2.90 -6.62
CA ILE A 16 12.43 -1.96 -5.74
C ILE A 16 11.39 -1.11 -5.03
N ARG A 17 11.33 -1.21 -3.69
CA ARG A 17 10.40 -0.46 -2.86
C ARG A 17 11.16 0.37 -1.84
N LEU A 18 10.88 1.67 -1.82
CA LEU A 18 11.31 2.55 -0.74
C LEU A 18 10.31 2.44 0.43
N PRO A 19 10.77 2.56 1.69
CA PRO A 19 9.87 2.69 2.84
C PRO A 19 8.84 3.81 2.59
N GLY A 20 7.55 3.46 2.64
CA GLY A 20 6.45 4.40 2.40
C GLY A 20 6.03 4.60 0.93
N HIS A 21 6.72 4.01 -0.05
CA HIS A 21 6.38 4.15 -1.47
C HIS A 21 5.03 3.50 -1.85
N GLU A 22 4.69 2.37 -1.23
CA GLU A 22 3.39 1.71 -1.46
C GLU A 22 2.25 2.41 -0.71
N PHE A 23 2.56 3.19 0.33
CA PHE A 23 1.55 3.84 1.16
C PHE A 23 0.80 4.94 0.42
N THR A 24 1.49 5.74 -0.40
CA THR A 24 0.87 6.82 -1.17
C THR A 24 -0.07 6.29 -2.25
N THR A 25 0.32 5.21 -2.93
CA THR A 25 -0.51 4.53 -3.93
C THR A 25 -1.72 3.87 -3.27
N LEU A 26 -1.51 3.10 -2.20
CA LEU A 26 -2.57 2.45 -1.46
C LEU A 26 -3.57 3.46 -0.88
N LEU A 27 -3.10 4.62 -0.40
CA LEU A 27 -3.95 5.72 0.08
C LEU A 27 -4.82 6.29 -1.04
N ALA A 28 -4.25 6.52 -2.22
CA ALA A 28 -4.99 7.04 -3.38
C ALA A 28 -6.05 6.03 -3.86
N GLU A 29 -5.72 4.74 -3.89
CA GLU A 29 -6.64 3.67 -4.26
C GLU A 29 -7.78 3.51 -3.24
N ASN A 30 -7.45 3.47 -1.94
CA ASN A 30 -8.44 3.39 -0.87
C ASN A 30 -9.39 4.60 -0.86
N ARG A 31 -8.91 5.80 -1.20
CA ARG A 31 -9.76 6.99 -1.32
C ARG A 31 -10.74 6.91 -2.49
N ARG A 32 -10.35 6.24 -3.59
CA ARG A 32 -11.18 6.11 -4.80
C ARG A 32 -12.18 4.96 -4.71
N ASN A 33 -11.75 3.83 -4.15
CA ASN A 33 -12.51 2.57 -4.18
C ASN A 33 -13.14 2.21 -2.83
N GLY A 34 -12.81 2.94 -1.76
CA GLY A 34 -13.13 2.57 -0.40
C GLY A 34 -12.04 1.70 0.23
N ILE A 35 -12.00 1.69 1.56
CA ILE A 35 -11.05 0.87 2.34
C ILE A 35 -11.70 -0.49 2.55
N THR A 36 -11.03 -1.56 2.15
CA THR A 36 -11.44 -2.92 2.50
C THR A 36 -11.26 -3.11 4.00
N VAL A 37 -12.35 -3.40 4.71
CA VAL A 37 -12.37 -3.68 6.15
C VAL A 37 -12.88 -5.10 6.35
N ASP A 38 -12.23 -5.83 7.25
CA ASP A 38 -12.67 -7.17 7.64
C ASP A 38 -13.99 -7.12 8.43
N ASP A 39 -14.87 -8.10 8.19
CA ASP A 39 -16.21 -8.14 8.78
C ASP A 39 -16.19 -8.18 10.31
N SER A 40 -15.17 -8.78 10.93
CA SER A 40 -15.04 -8.80 12.40
C SER A 40 -14.72 -7.41 12.97
N VAL A 41 -13.97 -6.60 12.21
CA VAL A 41 -13.65 -5.21 12.57
C VAL A 41 -14.88 -4.34 12.33
N TRP A 42 -15.57 -4.55 11.21
CA TRP A 42 -16.81 -3.83 10.90
C TRP A 42 -17.88 -4.06 11.99
N ALA A 43 -18.08 -5.31 12.41
CA ALA A 43 -19.01 -5.65 13.48
C ALA A 43 -18.67 -4.95 14.82
N LYS A 44 -17.38 -4.81 15.15
CA LYS A 44 -16.94 -4.06 16.34
C LYS A 44 -17.22 -2.56 16.22
N ILE A 45 -17.00 -1.99 15.03
CA ILE A 45 -17.30 -0.57 14.78
C ILE A 45 -18.81 -0.30 14.87
N GLN A 46 -19.65 -1.20 14.35
CA GLN A 46 -21.11 -1.06 14.45
C GLN A 46 -21.67 -1.22 15.87
N ALA A 47 -20.91 -1.86 16.77
CA ALA A 47 -21.30 -2.08 18.16
C ALA A 47 -20.92 -0.92 19.11
N LEU A 48 -20.25 0.13 18.60
CA LEU A 48 -19.95 1.38 19.30
C LEU A 48 -21.12 2.37 19.22
#